data_AF-A0A136LS94-F1
#
_entry.id   AF-A0A136LS94-F1
#
_cell.length_a   1.000
_cell.length_b   1.000
_cell.length_c   1.000
_cell.angle_alpha   90.00
_cell.angle_beta   90.00
_cell.angle_gamma   90.00
#
_symmetry.space_group_name_H-M   'P 1'
#
loop_
_entity.id
_entity.type
_entity.pdbx_description
1 polymer ?
#
loop_
_entity_poly.entity_id
_entity_poly.type
_entity_poly.pdbx_seq_one_letter_code
_entity_poly.pdbx_strand_id
1 'polypeptide(L)' 'MEKHGEHIIWFTILFSVLLGWVFLVLEQIGESTENPFEGSANDIPITQISRMIEIDLREMLGETDLPEPLTPVNNILL' A
#
# COMPACT_ATOMS: atom_id res chain seq x y z
N MET A 1 3.06 -49.17 18.35
CA MET A 1 2.55 -47.80 18.54
C MET A 1 3.41 -46.88 17.69
N GLU A 2 2.73 -46.10 16.86
CA GLU A 2 3.18 -45.61 15.56
C GLU A 2 4.31 -44.58 15.63
N LYS A 3 5.42 -44.84 14.94
CA LYS A 3 6.67 -44.05 14.95
C LYS A 3 6.62 -42.84 13.99
N HIS A 4 5.42 -42.32 13.70
CA HIS A 4 5.18 -41.27 12.70
C HIS A 4 4.83 -39.89 13.31
N GLY A 5 4.62 -39.82 14.63
CA GLY A 5 4.25 -38.57 15.31
C GLY A 5 5.36 -37.52 15.45
N GLU A 6 6.64 -37.92 15.46
CA GLU A 6 7.76 -37.01 15.72
C GLU A 6 7.95 -35.96 14.60
N HIS A 7 7.71 -36.34 13.33
CA HIS A 7 7.82 -35.40 12.21
C HIS A 7 6.62 -34.46 12.10
N ILE A 8 5.43 -34.88 12.57
CA ILE A 8 4.21 -34.07 12.58
C ILE A 8 4.34 -32.86 13.52
N ILE A 9 5.08 -33.00 14.63
CA ILE A 9 5.30 -31.92 15.60
C ILE A 9 6.05 -30.73 14.96
N TRP A 10 6.99 -30.99 14.06
CA TRP A 10 7.72 -29.93 13.37
C TRP A 10 6.85 -29.14 12.40
N PHE A 11 5.84 -29.79 11.78
CA PHE A 11 4.86 -29.09 10.96
C PHE A 11 3.98 -28.14 11.78
N THR A 12 3.70 -28.46 13.05
CA THR A 12 2.96 -27.55 13.93
C THR A 12 3.62 -26.18 14.01
N ILE A 13 4.96 -26.13 14.17
CA ILE A 13 5.69 -24.86 14.22
C ILE A 13 5.51 -24.08 12.91
N LEU A 14 5.71 -24.74 11.76
CA LEU A 14 5.56 -24.11 10.44
C LEU A 14 4.15 -23.53 10.24
N PHE A 15 3.11 -24.33 10.52
CA PHE A 15 1.73 -23.90 10.33
C PHE A 15 1.29 -22.84 11.34
N SER A 16 1.77 -22.91 12.59
CA SER A 16 1.50 -21.87 13.60
C SER A 16 2.15 -20.53 13.21
N VAL A 17 3.38 -20.54 12.71
CA VAL A 17 4.05 -19.32 12.22
C VAL A 17 3.32 -18.77 11.01
N LEU A 18 2.94 -19.63 10.04
CA LEU A 18 2.19 -19.21 8.85
C LEU A 18 0.85 -18.59 9.23
N LEU A 19 0.10 -19.23 10.14
CA LEU A 19 -1.18 -18.72 10.61
C LEU A 19 -1.01 -17.35 11.30
N GLY A 20 -0.02 -17.22 12.18
CA GLY A 20 0.30 -15.95 12.84
C GLY A 20 0.67 -14.85 11.85
N TRP A 21 1.48 -15.20 10.83
CA TRP A 21 1.85 -14.26 9.78
C TRP A 21 0.64 -13.77 8.97
N VAL A 22 -0.33 -14.64 8.66
CA VAL A 22 -1.56 -14.24 7.96
C VAL A 22 -2.34 -13.20 8.76
N PHE A 23 -2.48 -13.39 10.07
CA PHE A 23 -3.18 -12.42 10.92
C PHE A 23 -2.43 -11.10 11.04
N LEU A 24 -1.10 -11.14 11.16
CA LEU A 24 -0.27 -9.93 11.23
C LEU A 24 -0.32 -9.12 9.92
N VAL A 25 -0.28 -9.80 8.77
CA VAL A 25 -0.44 -9.14 7.46
C VAL A 25 -1.83 -8.52 7.33
N LEU A 26 -2.87 -9.21 7.79
CA LEU A 26 -4.24 -8.70 7.76
C LEU A 26 -4.39 -7.42 8.59
N GLU A 27 -3.80 -7.39 9.80
CA GLU A 27 -3.76 -6.21 10.65
C GLU A 27 -3.04 -5.04 9.96
N GLN A 28 -1.84 -5.27 9.43
CA GLN A 28 -1.04 -4.24 8.75
C GLN A 28 -1.75 -3.63 7.53
N ILE A 29 -2.45 -4.46 6.74
CA ILE A 29 -3.25 -4.01 5.61
C ILE A 29 -4.45 -3.19 6.10
N GLY A 30 -5.08 -3.62 7.20
CA GLY A 30 -6.17 -2.88 7.85
C GLY A 30 -5.75 -1.46 8.23
N GLU A 31 -4.63 -1.33 8.96
CA GLU A 31 -4.07 -0.02 9.35
C GLU A 31 -3.79 0.86 8.14
N SER A 32 -3.16 0.31 7.09
CA SER A 32 -2.83 1.06 5.87
C SER A 32 -4.09 1.50 5.10
N THR A 33 -5.20 0.76 5.24
CA THR A 33 -6.47 1.07 4.58
C THR A 33 -7.29 2.10 5.37
N GLU A 34 -7.09 2.19 6.69
CA GLU A 34 -7.80 3.14 7.55
C GLU A 34 -7.43 4.60 7.23
N ASN A 35 -6.15 4.85 6.92
CA ASN A 35 -5.63 6.19 6.64
C ASN A 35 -4.93 6.25 5.26
N PRO A 36 -5.67 6.25 4.14
CA PRO A 36 -5.09 6.09 2.79
C PRO A 36 -4.45 7.38 2.23
N PHE A 37 -4.20 8.39 3.07
CA PHE A 37 -3.70 9.71 2.68
C PHE A 37 -2.50 10.17 3.52
N GLU A 38 -1.81 9.24 4.18
CA GLU A 38 -0.65 9.56 5.02
C GLU A 38 0.64 9.76 4.18
N GLY A 39 0.60 9.40 2.90
CA GLY A 39 1.72 9.54 1.97
C GLY A 39 2.66 8.34 1.97
N SER A 40 2.16 7.17 2.38
CA SER A 40 2.84 5.89 2.21
C SER A 40 2.89 5.48 0.74
N ALA A 41 3.79 4.54 0.42
CA ALA A 41 3.99 4.07 -0.96
C ALA A 41 2.75 3.42 -1.60
N ASN A 42 1.84 2.90 -0.78
CA ASN A 42 0.61 2.24 -1.21
C ASN A 42 -0.63 3.14 -1.06
N ASP A 43 -0.45 4.38 -0.63
CA ASP A 43 -1.55 5.31 -0.40
C ASP A 43 -2.07 5.92 -1.70
N ILE A 44 -3.20 6.60 -1.59
CA ILE A 44 -3.77 7.34 -2.72
C ILE A 44 -2.88 8.57 -2.97
N PRO A 45 -2.41 8.80 -4.21
CA PRO A 45 -1.52 9.91 -4.54
C PRO A 45 -2.32 11.22 -4.64
N ILE A 46 -2.80 11.71 -3.50
CA ILE A 46 -3.69 12.87 -3.40
C ILE A 46 -3.01 14.14 -3.88
N THR A 47 -1.69 14.24 -3.78
CA THR A 47 -0.92 15.41 -4.24
C THR A 47 -0.94 15.49 -5.76
N GLN A 48 -0.69 14.37 -6.43
CA GLN A 48 -0.83 14.20 -7.87
C GLN A 48 -2.26 14.50 -8.34
N ILE A 49 -3.28 13.96 -7.67
CA ILE A 49 -4.68 14.21 -8.04
C ILE A 49 -4.98 15.71 -7.91
N SER A 50 -4.51 16.35 -6.83
CA SER A 50 -4.66 17.79 -6.63
C SER A 50 -3.92 18.60 -7.70
N ARG A 51 -2.72 18.18 -8.11
CA ARG A 51 -1.96 18.80 -9.21
C ARG A 51 -2.72 18.70 -10.53
N MET A 52 -3.30 17.54 -10.83
CA MET A 52 -4.11 17.35 -12.05
C MET A 52 -5.33 18.26 -12.05
N ILE A 53 -6.07 18.33 -10.94
CA ILE A 53 -7.22 19.24 -10.80
C ILE A 53 -6.78 20.71 -10.95
N GLU A 54 -5.62 21.09 -10.40
CA GLU A 54 -5.07 22.44 -10.56
C GLU A 54 -4.81 22.76 -12.04
N ILE A 55 -4.20 21.84 -12.79
CA ILE A 55 -3.94 21.99 -14.22
C ILE A 55 -5.25 22.14 -14.98
N ASP A 56 -6.20 21.22 -14.78
CA ASP A 56 -7.50 21.21 -15.47
C ASP A 56 -8.24 22.54 -15.26
N LEU A 57 -8.25 23.07 -14.03
CA LEU A 57 -8.91 24.34 -13.72
C LEU A 57 -8.23 25.53 -14.39
N ARG A 58 -6.89 25.57 -14.43
CA ARG A 58 -6.15 26.65 -15.10
C ARG A 58 -6.30 26.61 -16.61
N GLU A 59 -6.34 25.41 -17.21
CA GLU A 59 -6.64 25.21 -18.63
C GLU A 59 -8.04 25.74 -18.98
N MET A 60 -9.04 25.43 -18.16
CA MET A 60 -10.42 25.94 -18.35
C MET A 60 -10.49 27.47 -18.27
N LEU A 61 -9.60 28.11 -17.52
CA LEU A 61 -9.48 29.57 -17.43
C LEU A 61 -8.66 30.19 -18.58
N GLY A 62 -8.08 29.38 -19.46
CA GLY A 62 -7.26 29.83 -20.58
C GLY A 62 -5.85 30.29 -20.18
N GLU A 63 -5.37 29.88 -19.00
CA GLU A 63 -4.00 30.15 -18.57
C GLU A 63 -3.00 29.33 -19.41
N THR A 64 -1.84 29.92 -19.69
CA THR A 64 -0.77 29.27 -20.48
C THR A 64 0.41 28.83 -19.63
N ASP A 65 0.50 29.33 -18.39
CA ASP A 65 1.50 28.95 -17.40
C ASP A 65 0.91 27.90 -16.47
N LEU A 66 0.94 26.64 -16.93
CA LEU A 66 0.41 25.49 -16.22
C LEU A 66 1.52 24.84 -15.38
N PRO A 67 1.23 24.44 -14.13
CA PRO A 67 2.18 23.69 -13.34
C PRO A 67 2.42 22.30 -13.97
N GLU A 68 3.66 21.79 -13.86
CA GLU A 68 3.99 20.48 -14.40
C GLU A 68 3.33 19.34 -13.60
N PRO A 69 2.91 18.24 -14.27
CA PRO A 69 2.48 17.02 -13.60
C PRO A 69 3.57 16.50 -12.66
N LEU A 70 3.17 15.99 -11.49
CA LEU A 70 4.12 15.35 -10.58
C LEU A 70 4.64 14.05 -11.19
N THR A 71 5.95 13.84 -11.12
CA THR A 71 6.60 12.62 -11.58
C THR A 71 6.89 11.68 -10.41
N PRO A 72 6.85 10.35 -10.60
CA PRO A 72 7.21 9.41 -9.56
C PRO A 72 8.65 9.59 -9.08
N VAL A 73 8.87 9.50 -7.77
CA VAL A 73 10.20 9.46 -7.15
C VAL A 73 10.41 8.05 -6.58
N ASN A 74 11.50 7.39 -6.95
CA ASN A 74 11.77 5.98 -6.56
C ASN A 74 10.59 5.03 -6.91
N ASN A 75 9.98 5.23 -8.07
CA ASN A 75 8.81 4.47 -8.55
C ASN A 75 7.53 4.65 -7.71
N ILE A 76 7.48 5.63 -6.81
CA ILE A 76 6.31 5.97 -6.00
C ILE A 76 5.79 7.34 -6.42
N LEU A 77 4.47 7.45 -6.56
CA LEU A 77 3.77 8.68 -6.89
C LEU A 77 3.01 9.16 -5.66
N LEU A 78 3.13 10.45 -5.33
CA LEU A 78 2.57 11.08 -4.13
C LEU A 78 1.39 12.00 -4.46
#